data_AF-A0A2C9LMW4-F1
#
_entry.id   AF-A0A2C9LMW4-F1
#
_cell.length_a   1.000
_cell.length_b   1.000
_cell.length_c   1.000
_cell.angle_alpha   90.00
_cell.angle_beta   90.00
_cell.angle_gamma   90.00
#
_symmetry.space_group_name_H-M   'P 1'
#
loop_
_entity.id
_entity.type
_entity.pdbx_description
1 polymer ?
#
loop_
_entity_poly.entity_id
_entity_poly.type
_entity_poly.pdbx_seq_one_letter_code
_entity_poly.pdbx_strand_id
1 'polypeptide(L)'
;MPAVRIAATESLPYLLDCAKIQGEQYVANMWAYICPHLLKAIEIEPEQSVLPEYLGSFAKCVESLGKGCLNDQDMSTLVTLLDKLLKQHFVRQNERQDKRKDEDYDDIVEESLMDE
;
A
#
# COMPACT_ATOMS: atom_id res chain seq x y z
N MET A 1 -13.74 -3.27 8.79
CA MET A 1 -14.33 -2.09 8.13
C MET A 1 -13.29 -1.48 7.20
N PRO A 2 -13.23 -1.93 5.94
CA PRO A 2 -12.22 -1.50 4.96
C PRO A 2 -12.32 0.00 4.67
N ALA A 3 -13.55 0.52 4.57
CA ALA A 3 -13.82 1.93 4.29
C ALA A 3 -13.17 2.90 5.30
N VAL A 4 -13.16 2.57 6.60
CA VAL A 4 -12.53 3.43 7.62
C VAL A 4 -11.01 3.48 7.43
N ARG A 5 -10.42 2.34 7.09
CA ARG A 5 -8.97 2.20 6.86
C ARG A 5 -8.53 2.94 5.59
N ILE A 6 -9.30 2.79 4.51
CA ILE A 6 -9.09 3.52 3.25
C ILE A 6 -9.21 5.03 3.51
N ALA A 7 -10.32 5.48 4.09
CA ALA A 7 -10.55 6.90 4.34
C ALA A 7 -9.46 7.53 5.23
N ALA A 8 -8.99 6.81 6.25
CA ALA A 8 -7.88 7.28 7.09
C ALA A 8 -6.61 7.52 6.25
N THR A 9 -6.27 6.60 5.36
CA THR A 9 -5.05 6.70 4.54
C THR A 9 -5.18 7.72 3.42
N GLU A 10 -6.34 7.77 2.75
CA GLU A 10 -6.64 8.75 1.71
C GLU A 10 -6.61 10.19 2.23
N SER A 11 -6.92 10.40 3.52
CA SER A 11 -6.88 11.73 4.14
C SER A 11 -5.47 12.28 4.35
N LEU A 12 -4.46 11.42 4.47
CA LEU A 12 -3.08 11.80 4.82
C LEU A 12 -2.44 12.82 3.86
N PRO A 13 -2.48 12.67 2.53
CA PRO A 13 -1.90 13.68 1.63
C PRO A 13 -2.55 15.06 1.81
N TYR A 14 -3.87 15.11 2.01
CA TYR A 14 -4.60 16.36 2.25
C TYR A 14 -4.26 16.97 3.61
N LEU A 15 -4.08 16.15 4.65
CA LEU A 15 -3.64 16.61 5.97
C LEU A 15 -2.23 17.21 5.91
N LEU A 16 -1.32 16.59 5.17
CA LEU A 16 0.04 17.11 4.94
C LEU A 16 0.01 18.43 4.15
N ASP A 17 -0.85 18.54 3.14
CA ASP A 17 -1.03 19.78 2.39
C ASP A 17 -1.57 20.92 3.27
N CYS A 18 -2.58 20.63 4.10
CA CYS A 18 -3.08 21.59 5.08
C CYS A 18 -2.00 22.04 6.07
N ALA A 19 -1.15 21.11 6.52
CA ALA A 19 -0.06 21.38 7.46
C ALA A 19 1.02 22.32 6.90
N LYS A 20 1.13 22.48 5.58
CA LYS A 20 2.11 23.38 4.94
C LYS A 20 2.00 24.83 5.40
N ILE A 21 0.81 25.28 5.83
CA ILE A 21 0.62 26.64 6.36
C ILE A 21 1.43 26.91 7.64
N GLN A 22 1.84 25.86 8.35
CA GLN A 22 2.65 25.95 9.57
C GLN A 22 4.16 25.90 9.30
N GLY A 23 4.56 25.78 8.01
CA GLY A 23 5.95 25.75 7.58
C GLY A 23 6.54 24.34 7.45
N GLU A 24 7.65 24.25 6.73
CA GLU A 24 8.28 22.98 6.31
C GLU A 24 8.68 22.08 7.49
N GLN A 25 9.21 22.65 8.58
CA GLN A 25 9.61 21.88 9.76
C GLN A 25 8.43 21.19 10.43
N TYR A 26 7.26 21.84 10.46
CA TYR A 26 6.06 21.25 11.05
C TYR A 26 5.60 20.03 10.23
N VAL A 27 5.57 20.18 8.90
CA VAL A 27 5.23 19.09 7.97
C VAL A 27 6.25 17.94 8.10
N ALA A 28 7.54 18.24 8.16
CA ALA A 28 8.60 17.24 8.32
C ALA A 28 8.43 16.43 9.62
N ASN A 29 8.14 17.09 10.75
CA ASN A 29 7.90 16.42 12.02
C ASN A 29 6.63 15.55 11.99
N MET A 30 5.56 16.05 11.37
CA MET A 30 4.31 15.31 11.19
C MET A 30 4.53 14.07 10.31
N TRP A 31 5.25 14.21 9.21
CA TRP A 31 5.57 13.10 8.31
C TRP A 31 6.49 12.06 8.96
N ALA A 32 7.51 12.49 9.71
CA ALA A 32 8.38 11.60 10.46
C ALA A 32 7.61 10.70 11.46
N TYR A 33 6.48 11.19 11.98
CA TYR A 33 5.57 10.38 12.78
C TYR A 33 4.69 9.45 11.93
N ILE A 34 4.14 9.94 10.82
CA ILE A 34 3.18 9.20 9.98
C ILE A 34 3.86 8.07 9.18
N CYS A 35 5.00 8.35 8.54
CA CYS A 35 5.61 7.46 7.55
C CYS A 35 5.87 6.04 8.07
N PRO A 36 6.49 5.84 9.25
CA PRO A 36 6.77 4.49 9.75
C PRO A 36 5.49 3.69 10.02
N HIS A 37 4.44 4.36 10.49
CA HIS A 37 3.15 3.72 10.78
C HIS A 37 2.40 3.38 9.49
N LEU A 38 2.47 4.24 8.47
CA LEU A 38 1.88 3.96 7.17
C LEU A 38 2.59 2.80 6.47
N LEU A 39 3.93 2.78 6.49
CA LEU A 39 4.70 1.63 5.97
C LEU A 39 4.35 0.34 6.71
N LYS A 40 4.20 0.39 8.03
CA LYS A 40 3.76 -0.76 8.82
C LYS A 40 2.34 -1.19 8.47
N ALA A 41 1.43 -0.24 8.26
CA ALA A 41 0.05 -0.52 7.87
C ALA A 41 -0.01 -1.23 6.51
N ILE A 42 0.79 -0.82 5.53
CA ILE A 42 0.91 -1.52 4.24
C ILE A 42 1.45 -2.93 4.43
N GLU A 43 2.44 -3.13 5.30
CA GLU A 43 3.03 -4.47 5.53
C GLU A 43 2.03 -5.49 6.09
N ILE A 44 1.12 -5.03 6.95
CA ILE A 44 0.20 -5.90 7.70
C ILE A 44 -1.23 -5.89 7.17
N GLU A 45 -1.54 -5.12 6.12
CA GLU A 45 -2.90 -5.02 5.57
C GLU A 45 -3.35 -6.39 5.02
N PRO A 46 -4.38 -7.01 5.61
CA PRO A 46 -4.79 -8.36 5.22
C PRO A 46 -5.61 -8.37 3.93
N GLU A 47 -6.31 -7.29 3.60
CA GLU A 47 -7.25 -7.25 2.48
C GLU A 47 -6.55 -6.78 1.19
N GLN A 48 -6.46 -7.67 0.21
CA GLN A 48 -5.74 -7.41 -1.05
C GLN A 48 -6.35 -6.29 -1.88
N SER A 49 -7.66 -6.08 -1.77
CA SER A 49 -8.36 -4.95 -2.39
C SER A 49 -8.05 -3.60 -1.74
N VAL A 50 -7.54 -3.58 -0.50
CA VAL A 50 -7.21 -2.36 0.26
C VAL A 50 -5.76 -1.93 0.04
N LEU A 51 -4.85 -2.89 -0.18
CA LEU A 51 -3.42 -2.62 -0.40
C LEU A 51 -3.14 -1.57 -1.50
N PRO A 52 -3.80 -1.61 -2.68
CA PRO A 52 -3.64 -0.59 -3.71
C PRO A 52 -4.01 0.81 -3.23
N GLU A 53 -5.04 0.96 -2.40
CA GLU A 53 -5.47 2.25 -1.86
C GLU A 53 -4.44 2.84 -0.90
N TYR A 54 -3.82 1.99 -0.08
CA TYR A 54 -2.73 2.43 0.79
C TYR A 54 -1.50 2.84 0.00
N LEU A 55 -1.07 2.03 -0.98
CA LEU A 55 0.07 2.33 -1.83
C LEU A 55 -0.15 3.61 -2.65
N GLY A 56 -1.35 3.80 -3.20
CA GLY A 56 -1.73 5.01 -3.91
C GLY A 56 -1.72 6.25 -3.02
N SER A 57 -2.23 6.14 -1.79
CA SER A 57 -2.22 7.23 -0.83
C SER A 57 -0.81 7.56 -0.32
N PHE A 58 0.03 6.55 -0.11
CA PHE A 58 1.45 6.73 0.20
C PHE A 58 2.19 7.44 -0.93
N ALA A 59 1.95 7.03 -2.19
CA ALA A 59 2.52 7.70 -3.35
C ALA A 59 2.13 9.19 -3.41
N LYS A 60 0.85 9.53 -3.18
CA LYS A 60 0.39 10.93 -3.10
C LYS A 60 1.09 11.72 -1.99
N CYS A 61 1.36 11.11 -0.83
CA CYS A 61 2.13 11.75 0.23
C CYS A 61 3.56 12.07 -0.23
N VAL A 62 4.23 11.09 -0.87
CA VAL A 62 5.59 11.26 -1.40
C VAL A 62 5.63 12.35 -2.48
N GLU A 63 4.66 12.38 -3.40
CA GLU A 63 4.53 13.43 -4.42
C GLU A 63 4.34 14.82 -3.81
N SER A 64 3.49 14.93 -2.77
CA SER A 64 3.21 16.20 -2.09
C SER A 64 4.42 16.74 -1.31
N LEU A 65 5.21 15.86 -0.69
CA LEU A 65 6.37 16.21 0.13
C LEU A 65 7.65 16.38 -0.68
N GLY A 66 7.77 15.69 -1.81
CA GLY A 66 8.90 15.79 -2.72
C GLY A 66 10.19 15.16 -2.20
N LYS A 67 11.31 15.63 -2.73
CA LYS A 67 12.65 15.05 -2.50
C LYS A 67 13.03 15.12 -1.02
N GLY A 68 13.52 14.00 -0.48
CA GLY A 68 14.03 13.92 0.90
C GLY A 68 12.97 13.60 1.95
N CYS A 69 11.73 13.30 1.55
CA CYS A 69 10.67 12.90 2.47
C CYS A 69 10.90 11.51 3.08
N LEU A 70 11.74 10.66 2.49
CA LEU A 70 12.12 9.36 3.03
C LEU A 70 13.59 9.39 3.45
N ASN A 71 13.87 9.01 4.69
CA ASN A 71 15.23 8.73 5.13
C ASN A 71 15.66 7.32 4.67
N ASP A 72 16.93 6.96 4.90
CA ASP A 72 17.48 5.67 4.45
C ASP A 72 16.76 4.46 5.07
N GLN A 73 16.30 4.58 6.32
CA GLN A 73 15.57 3.50 7.01
C GLN A 73 14.18 3.29 6.41
N ASP A 74 13.43 4.37 6.17
CA ASP A 74 12.10 4.32 5.56
C ASP A 74 12.19 3.84 4.10
N MET A 75 13.21 4.29 3.36
CA MET A 75 13.48 3.82 2.00
C MET A 75 13.82 2.32 1.97
N SER A 76 14.69 1.85 2.87
CA SER A 76 15.02 0.42 2.96
C SER A 76 13.79 -0.43 3.32
N THR A 77 12.94 0.08 4.21
CA THR A 77 11.68 -0.58 4.59
C THR A 77 10.74 -0.66 3.39
N LEU A 78 10.57 0.44 2.66
CA LEU A 78 9.76 0.50 1.44
C LEU A 78 10.25 -0.50 0.38
N VAL A 79 11.55 -0.55 0.10
CA VAL A 79 12.12 -1.49 -0.89
C VAL A 79 11.87 -2.94 -0.50
N THR A 80 12.10 -3.28 0.78
CA THR A 80 11.87 -4.64 1.30
C THR A 80 10.39 -5.03 1.21
N LEU A 81 9.51 -4.09 1.53
CA LEU A 81 8.06 -4.27 1.45
C LEU A 81 7.60 -4.48 0.00
N LEU A 82 8.06 -3.66 -0.95
CA LEU A 82 7.72 -3.80 -2.36
C LEU A 82 8.20 -5.13 -2.94
N ASP A 83 9.42 -5.56 -2.60
CA ASP A 83 9.93 -6.88 -3.00
C ASP A 83 9.02 -8.02 -2.50
N LYS A 84 8.62 -7.99 -1.22
CA LYS A 84 7.67 -8.96 -0.65
C LYS A 84 6.33 -8.95 -1.38
N LEU A 85 5.74 -7.77 -1.60
CA LEU A 85 4.43 -7.64 -2.24
C LEU A 85 4.46 -8.15 -3.68
N LEU A 86 5.50 -7.82 -4.45
CA LEU A 86 5.67 -8.30 -5.82
C LEU A 86 5.86 -9.81 -5.87
N LYS A 87 6.69 -10.38 -5.00
CA LYS A 87 6.85 -11.84 -4.90
C LYS A 87 5.52 -12.54 -4.58
N GLN A 88 4.76 -12.02 -3.61
CA GLN A 88 3.44 -12.56 -3.26
C GLN A 88 2.43 -12.43 -4.41
N HIS A 89 2.50 -11.36 -5.20
CA HIS A 89 1.68 -11.21 -6.40
C HIS A 89 1.99 -12.32 -7.42
N PHE A 90 3.27 -12.57 -7.71
CA PHE A 90 3.65 -13.63 -8.65
C PHE A 90 3.31 -15.04 -8.17
N VAL A 91 3.43 -15.32 -6.87
CA VAL A 91 3.01 -16.61 -6.30
C VAL A 91 1.52 -16.84 -6.53
N ARG A 92 0.66 -15.88 -6.18
CA ARG A 92 -0.78 -15.98 -6.42
C ARG A 92 -1.14 -16.10 -7.90
N GLN A 93 -0.42 -15.38 -8.75
CA GLN A 93 -0.60 -15.48 -10.20
C GLN A 93 -0.31 -16.90 -10.69
N ASN A 94 0.77 -17.54 -10.20
CA ASN A 94 1.11 -18.92 -10.55
C ASN A 94 0.07 -19.90 -9.99
N GLU A 95 -0.38 -19.72 -8.75
CA GLU A 95 -1.44 -20.55 -8.15
C GLU A 95 -2.73 -20.49 -8.99
N ARG A 96 -3.15 -19.31 -9.45
CA ARG A 96 -4.30 -19.17 -10.37
C ARG A 96 -4.06 -19.83 -11.73
N GLN A 97 -2.81 -19.89 -12.20
CA GLN A 97 -2.49 -20.60 -13.45
C GLN A 97 -2.50 -22.11 -13.26
N ASP A 98 -2.06 -22.61 -12.10
CA ASP A 98 -2.02 -24.03 -11.81
C ASP A 98 -3.41 -24.60 -11.52
N LYS A 99 -4.28 -23.85 -10.81
CA LYS A 99 -5.70 -24.21 -10.63
C LYS A 99 -6.45 -24.37 -11.97
N ARG A 100 -6.09 -23.61 -13.01
CA ARG A 100 -6.65 -23.74 -14.37
C ARG A 100 -6.19 -24.98 -15.14
N LYS A 101 -5.15 -25.66 -14.65
CA LYS A 101 -4.65 -26.92 -15.23
C LYS A 101 -5.18 -28.14 -14.49
N ASP A 102 -5.91 -27.94 -13.40
CA ASP A 102 -6.45 -29.03 -12.58
C ASP A 102 -7.54 -29.80 -13.35
N GLU A 103 -7.66 -31.09 -13.11
CA GLU A 103 -8.68 -31.95 -13.72
C GLU A 103 -10.10 -31.53 -13.29
N ASP A 104 -10.20 -30.91 -12.11
CA ASP A 104 -11.46 -30.39 -11.52
C ASP A 104 -11.78 -28.95 -11.97
N TYR A 105 -11.05 -28.39 -12.94
CA TYR A 105 -11.32 -27.04 -13.44
C TYR A 105 -12.67 -26.95 -14.18
N ASP A 106 -13.54 -26.05 -13.73
CA ASP A 106 -14.84 -25.75 -14.34
C ASP A 106 -15.17 -24.24 -14.29
N ASP A 107 -16.36 -23.87 -14.79
CA ASP A 107 -16.80 -22.48 -14.84
C ASP A 107 -16.95 -21.83 -13.44
N ILE A 108 -17.26 -22.62 -12.41
CA ILE A 108 -17.41 -22.14 -11.02
C ILE A 108 -16.02 -21.81 -10.46
N VAL A 109 -15.02 -22.64 -10.75
CA VAL A 109 -13.63 -22.39 -10.37
C VAL A 109 -13.10 -21.14 -11.06
N GLU A 110 -13.38 -20.92 -12.35
CA GLU A 110 -12.92 -19.69 -13.04
C GLU A 110 -13.56 -18.43 -12.46
N GLU A 111 -14.86 -18.44 -12.14
CA GLU A 111 -15.53 -17.29 -11.50
C GLU A 111 -14.86 -16.94 -10.16
N SER A 112 -14.56 -17.94 -9.33
CA SER A 112 -13.84 -17.72 -8.07
C SER A 112 -12.42 -17.19 -8.25
N LEU A 113 -11.73 -17.53 -9.34
CA LEU A 113 -10.37 -17.05 -9.62
C LEU A 113 -10.35 -15.62 -10.17
N MET A 114 -11.45 -15.16 -10.76
CA MET A 114 -11.60 -13.80 -11.26
C MET A 114 -11.85 -12.79 -10.14
N ASP A 115 -12.48 -13.24 -9.04
CA ASP A 115 -12.75 -12.43 -7.85
C ASP A 115 -11.55 -12.34 -6.87
N GLU A 116 -10.50 -13.16 -7.07
CA GLU A 116 -9.22 -13.19 -6.29
C GLU A 116 -8.13 -12.21 -6.80
#